data_AF-A0A1H0YJU4-F1
#
_entry.id   AF-A0A1H0YJU4-F1
#
_cell.length_a   1.000
_cell.length_b   1.000
_cell.length_c   1.000
_cell.angle_alpha   90.00
_cell.angle_beta   90.00
_cell.angle_gamma   90.00
#
_symmetry.space_group_name_H-M   'P 1'
#
loop_
_entity.id
_entity.type
_entity.pdbx_description
1 polymer ?
#
loop_
_entity_poly.entity_id
_entity_poly.type
_entity_poly.pdbx_seq_one_letter_code
_entity_poly.pdbx_strand_id
1 'polypeptide(L)'
;MAADARLVDRLMDPTSLERWELESVSDIEPEASKSTVRRAAFRIGTDRITEIAMDEGHRQLAEQTTAEEAASDRAITMSRRRPTRAEDAE
;
A
#
# COMPACT_ATOMS: atom_id res chain seq x y z
N MET A 1 -9.01 20.43 -14.46
CA MET A 1 -8.23 19.59 -15.40
C MET A 1 -6.96 20.28 -15.92
N ALA A 2 -6.29 21.13 -15.11
CA ALA A 2 -5.08 21.87 -15.50
C ALA A 2 -3.78 21.29 -14.91
N ALA A 3 -3.89 20.48 -13.85
CA ALA A 3 -2.75 19.83 -13.21
C ALA A 3 -2.09 18.80 -14.15
N ASP A 4 -2.89 18.03 -14.89
CA ASP A 4 -2.38 17.00 -15.81
C ASP A 4 -1.59 17.59 -16.99
N ALA A 5 -2.00 18.74 -17.51
CA ALA A 5 -1.28 19.41 -18.60
C ALA A 5 0.10 19.91 -18.16
N ARG A 6 0.20 20.50 -16.97
CA ARG A 6 1.48 20.99 -16.41
C ARG A 6 2.46 19.86 -16.08
N LEU A 7 1.96 18.69 -15.68
CA LEU A 7 2.80 17.51 -15.45
C LEU A 7 3.35 16.97 -16.76
N VAL A 8 2.51 16.86 -17.78
CA VAL A 8 2.94 16.46 -19.13
C VAL A 8 4.03 17.37 -19.64
N ASP A 9 3.88 18.68 -19.49
CA ASP A 9 4.87 19.63 -20.02
C ASP A 9 6.22 19.49 -19.31
N ARG A 10 6.22 19.28 -17.99
CA ARG A 10 7.43 18.96 -17.21
C ARG A 10 8.06 17.64 -17.60
N LEU A 11 7.26 16.60 -17.84
CA LEU A 11 7.76 15.31 -18.33
C LEU A 11 8.32 15.38 -19.77
N MET A 12 7.96 16.38 -20.54
CA MET A 12 8.48 16.59 -21.90
C MET A 12 9.68 17.53 -21.94
N ASP A 13 9.97 18.26 -20.86
CA ASP A 13 11.14 19.10 -20.73
C ASP A 13 12.33 18.25 -20.26
N PRO A 14 13.39 18.09 -21.08
CA PRO A 14 14.55 17.28 -20.74
C PRO A 14 15.36 17.82 -19.55
N THR A 15 15.13 19.09 -19.16
CA THR A 15 15.78 19.71 -18.01
C THR A 15 14.95 19.62 -16.73
N SER A 16 13.73 19.08 -16.80
CA SER A 16 12.86 18.95 -15.63
C SER A 16 13.33 17.85 -14.70
N LEU A 17 13.24 18.11 -13.40
CA LEU A 17 13.53 17.10 -12.37
C LEU A 17 12.64 15.87 -12.52
N GLU A 18 11.35 16.04 -12.85
CA GLU A 18 10.42 14.93 -13.07
C GLU A 18 10.80 14.05 -14.25
N ARG A 19 11.41 14.64 -15.29
CA ARG A 19 11.91 13.90 -16.45
C ARG A 19 13.16 13.10 -16.07
N TRP A 20 14.08 13.71 -15.33
CA TRP A 20 15.28 13.06 -14.83
C TRP A 20 14.97 11.91 -13.86
N GLU A 21 14.05 12.13 -12.90
CA GLU A 21 13.57 11.08 -11.99
C GLU A 21 12.94 9.93 -12.77
N LEU A 22 12.11 10.22 -13.78
CA LEU A 22 11.51 9.19 -14.61
C LEU A 22 12.59 8.37 -15.36
N GLU A 23 13.55 9.03 -15.99
CA GLU A 23 14.67 8.37 -16.70
C GLU A 23 15.47 7.46 -15.75
N SER A 24 15.72 7.91 -14.51
CA SER A 24 16.47 7.14 -13.51
C SER A 24 15.76 5.86 -13.05
N VAL A 25 14.43 5.78 -13.19
CA VAL A 25 13.62 4.65 -12.72
C VAL A 25 13.14 3.76 -13.87
N SER A 26 13.18 4.22 -15.13
CA SER A 26 12.56 3.49 -16.25
C SER A 26 13.43 3.27 -17.49
N ASP A 27 14.75 3.44 -17.38
CA ASP A 27 15.72 3.20 -18.47
C ASP A 27 15.28 3.83 -19.80
N ILE A 28 14.62 4.98 -19.74
CA ILE A 28 14.12 5.67 -20.92
C ILE A 28 15.28 6.42 -21.55
N GLU A 29 15.49 6.21 -22.85
CA GLU A 29 16.47 6.99 -23.60
C GLU A 29 16.13 8.50 -23.57
N PRO A 30 17.14 9.39 -23.54
CA PRO A 30 16.92 10.84 -23.52
C PRO A 30 16.07 11.34 -24.70
N GLU A 31 16.18 10.68 -25.86
CA GLU A 31 15.48 11.03 -27.10
C GLU A 31 14.15 10.26 -27.29
N ALA A 32 13.68 9.59 -26.24
CA ALA A 32 12.46 8.79 -26.33
C ALA A 32 11.23 9.63 -26.71
N SER A 33 10.39 9.05 -27.55
CA SER A 33 9.16 9.71 -28.00
C SER A 33 8.21 10.04 -26.85
N LYS A 34 7.41 11.10 -27.01
CA LYS A 34 6.36 11.53 -26.06
C LYS A 34 5.45 10.40 -25.58
N SER A 35 5.12 9.46 -26.47
CA SER A 35 4.26 8.32 -26.12
C SER A 35 4.98 7.30 -25.22
N THR A 36 6.28 7.08 -25.44
CA THR A 36 7.14 6.25 -24.61
C THR A 36 7.25 6.82 -23.20
N VAL A 37 7.58 8.12 -23.08
CA VAL A 37 7.70 8.83 -21.80
C VAL A 37 6.42 8.73 -20.97
N ARG A 38 5.27 9.03 -21.59
CA ARG A 38 3.97 8.95 -20.91
C ARG A 38 3.60 7.54 -20.49
N ARG A 39 3.90 6.53 -21.32
CA ARG A 39 3.61 5.13 -21.00
C ARG A 39 4.43 4.65 -19.80
N ALA A 40 5.70 5.03 -19.73
CA ALA A 40 6.55 4.70 -18.61
C ALA A 40 6.10 5.38 -17.31
N ALA A 41 5.80 6.69 -17.35
CA ALA A 41 5.26 7.41 -16.20
C ALA A 41 3.95 6.79 -15.67
N PHE A 42 3.06 6.39 -16.60
CA PHE A 42 1.82 5.71 -16.24
C PHE A 42 2.07 4.35 -15.55
N ARG A 43 2.99 3.54 -16.09
CA ARG A 43 3.34 2.22 -15.51
C ARG A 43 3.91 2.35 -14.10
N ILE A 44 4.87 3.26 -13.90
CA ILE A 44 5.44 3.50 -12.56
C ILE A 44 4.35 3.95 -11.58
N GLY A 45 3.44 4.83 -12.03
CA GLY A 45 2.30 5.25 -11.22
C GLY A 45 1.40 4.09 -10.82
N THR A 46 1.07 3.19 -11.76
CA THR A 46 0.24 2.01 -11.46
C THR A 46 0.94 1.01 -10.54
N ASP A 47 2.23 0.80 -10.71
CA ASP A 47 3.01 -0.12 -9.86
C ASP A 47 3.05 0.41 -8.43
N ARG A 48 3.28 1.72 -8.25
CA ARG A 48 3.29 2.35 -6.92
C ARG A 48 1.92 2.37 -6.23
N ILE A 49 0.83 2.57 -7.00
CA ILE A 49 -0.53 2.44 -6.45
C ILE A 49 -0.77 1.01 -5.97
N THR A 50 -0.30 0.02 -6.74
CA THR A 50 -0.44 -1.39 -6.41
C THR A 50 0.34 -1.76 -5.15
N GLU A 51 1.59 -1.29 -5.04
CA GLU A 51 2.44 -1.45 -3.85
C GLU A 51 1.76 -0.89 -2.60
N ILE A 52 1.29 0.36 -2.66
CA ILE A 52 0.59 1.00 -1.53
C ILE A 52 -0.67 0.22 -1.14
N ALA A 53 -1.43 -0.27 -2.12
CA ALA A 53 -2.63 -1.05 -1.86
C ALA A 53 -2.30 -2.42 -1.21
N MET A 54 -1.20 -3.06 -1.62
CA MET A 54 -0.71 -4.29 -1.01
C MET A 54 -0.26 -4.05 0.44
N ASP A 55 0.56 -3.03 0.67
CA ASP A 55 1.02 -2.65 2.01
C ASP A 55 -0.14 -2.33 2.96
N GLU A 56 -1.14 -1.61 2.46
CA GLU A 56 -2.39 -1.34 3.17
C GLU A 56 -3.15 -2.62 3.50
N GLY A 57 -3.33 -3.51 2.52
CA GLY A 57 -3.98 -4.80 2.74
C GLY A 57 -3.23 -5.66 3.77
N HIS A 58 -1.90 -5.71 3.69
CA HIS A 58 -1.07 -6.42 4.65
C HIS A 58 -1.19 -5.85 6.06
N ARG A 59 -1.25 -4.52 6.21
CA ARG A 59 -1.46 -3.88 7.51
C ARG A 59 -2.83 -4.23 8.10
N GLN A 60 -3.89 -4.15 7.30
CA GLN A 60 -5.24 -4.51 7.74
C GLN A 60 -5.34 -5.97 8.18
N LEU A 61 -4.68 -6.89 7.46
CA LEU A 61 -4.61 -8.29 7.85
C LEU A 61 -3.86 -8.51 9.17
N ALA A 62 -2.76 -7.79 9.38
CA ALA A 62 -2.00 -7.85 10.64
C ALA A 62 -2.83 -7.35 11.84
N GLU A 63 -3.57 -6.25 11.66
CA GLU A 63 -4.49 -5.70 12.67
C GLU A 63 -5.62 -6.68 13.00
N GLN A 64 -6.22 -7.32 11.98
CA GLN A 64 -7.27 -8.31 12.16
C GLN A 64 -6.78 -9.55 12.92
N THR A 65 -5.61 -10.07 12.55
CA THR A 65 -5.00 -11.24 13.21
C THR A 65 -4.73 -10.93 14.69
N THR A 66 -4.15 -9.76 14.96
CA THR A 66 -3.89 -9.31 16.34
C THR A 66 -5.19 -9.17 17.14
N ALA A 67 -6.27 -8.69 16.53
CA ALA A 67 -7.56 -8.55 17.17
C ALA A 67 -8.23 -9.91 17.46
N GLU A 68 -8.14 -10.86 16.54
CA GLU A 68 -8.64 -12.23 16.70
C GLU A 68 -7.89 -12.98 17.80
N GLU A 69 -6.56 -12.88 17.83
CA GLU A 69 -5.71 -13.44 18.89
C GLU A 69 -6.08 -12.84 20.26
N ALA A 70 -6.19 -11.51 20.35
CA ALA A 70 -6.60 -10.84 21.58
C ALA A 70 -8.04 -11.18 22.02
N ALA A 71 -8.93 -11.50 21.08
CA ALA A 71 -10.28 -11.98 21.39
C ALA A 71 -10.24 -13.42 21.92
N SER A 72 -9.45 -14.29 21.29
CA SER A 72 -9.23 -15.69 21.71
C SER A 72 -8.63 -15.78 23.11
N ASP A 73 -7.58 -15.01 23.39
CA ASP A 73 -6.94 -14.96 24.71
C ASP A 73 -7.92 -14.52 25.81
N ARG A 74 -8.72 -13.48 25.54
CA ARG A 74 -9.76 -13.04 26.47
C ARG A 74 -10.81 -14.13 26.71
N ALA A 75 -11.25 -14.84 25.67
CA ALA A 75 -12.21 -15.94 25.80
C ALA A 75 -11.63 -17.09 26.65
N ILE A 76 -10.37 -17.48 26.43
CA ILE A 76 -9.68 -18.50 27.22
C ILE A 76 -9.57 -18.07 28.68
N THR A 77 -9.20 -16.81 28.92
CA THR A 77 -9.04 -16.26 30.28
C THR A 77 -10.38 -16.24 31.03
N MET A 78 -11.48 -15.85 30.37
CA MET A 78 -12.82 -15.85 30.95
C MET A 78 -13.36 -17.26 31.21
N SER A 79 -13.08 -18.23 30.31
CA SER A 79 -13.44 -19.63 30.52
C SER A 79 -12.75 -20.25 31.73
N ARG A 80 -11.49 -19.86 32.02
CA ARG A 80 -10.74 -20.32 33.20
C ARG A 80 -11.19 -19.69 34.51
N ARG A 81 -11.86 -18.54 34.47
CA ARG A 81 -12.40 -17.85 35.66
C ARG A 81 -13.83 -18.25 36.00
N ARG A 82 -14.47 -19.13 35.22
CA ARG A 82 -15.77 -19.68 35.61
C ARG A 82 -15.56 -20.49 36.89
N PRO A 83 -16.11 -20.06 38.04
CA PRO A 83 -16.00 -20.86 39.24
C PRO A 83 -16.76 -22.14 38.96
N THR A 84 -16.10 -23.29 39.08
CA THR A 84 -16.75 -24.56 39.38
C THR A 84 -17.40 -24.40 40.75
N ARG A 85 -18.51 -23.67 40.83
CA ARG A 85 -19.43 -23.73 41.96
C ARG A 85 -20.26 -25.00 41.77
N ALA A 86 -19.58 -26.12 41.92
CA ALA A 86 -20.16 -27.36 42.40
C ALA A 86 -19.54 -27.56 43.78
N GLU A 87 -19.83 -26.60 44.67
CA GLU A 87 -19.86 -26.92 46.10
C GLU A 87 -21.13 -27.75 46.29
N ASP A 88 -20.94 -28.97 46.76
CA ASP A 88 -21.70 -29.55 47.87
C ASP A 88 -23.14 -29.05 47.99
N ALA A 89 -24.06 -29.75 47.35
CA ALA A 89 -25.48 -29.71 47.71
C ALA A 89 -26.02 -31.14 47.73
N GLU A 90 -25.99 -31.70 48.94
CA GLU A 90 -26.67 -32.88 49.49
C GLU A 90 -26.40 -34.28 48.91
#